data_AF-A0A970R3E7-F1
#
_entry.id   AF-A0A970R3E7-F1
#
_cell.length_a   1.000
_cell.length_b   1.000
_cell.length_c   1.000
_cell.angle_alpha   90.00
_cell.angle_beta   90.00
_cell.angle_gamma   90.00
#
_symmetry.space_group_name_H-M   'P 1'
#
loop_
_entity.id
_entity.type
_entity.pdbx_description
1 polymer ?
#
loop_
_entity_poly.entity_id
_entity_poly.type
_entity_poly.pdbx_seq_one_letter_code
_entity_poly.pdbx_strand_id
1 'polypeptide(L)'
;MIDTLITSRTRIKLITRFFLNANAKAHLRGLATEFGESSNAIRVELNRFEKAGLLTSSQDGIKKVFQANTRHPLFPDLHNILLKHLGFDQIIQKVIDGLGDIRRVYVTGDYAAGMDAEVIELLFVGNAVDQHYLAELVKKAERLIHRVISYLVHTENEEQEFLTGKEDTEYLLLWQN
;
A
#
# COMPACT_ATOMS: atom_id res chain seq x y z
N MET A 1 9.73 -1.76 12.37
CA MET A 1 8.66 -2.14 13.34
C MET A 1 8.10 -3.54 13.08
N ILE A 2 7.51 -3.85 11.91
CA ILE A 2 6.92 -5.19 11.72
C ILE A 2 7.98 -6.32 11.69
N ASP A 3 9.18 -5.97 11.24
CA ASP A 3 10.40 -6.77 11.20
C ASP A 3 10.90 -7.22 12.57
N THR A 4 10.55 -6.53 13.65
CA THR A 4 10.86 -6.99 15.02
C THR A 4 9.89 -8.06 15.52
N LEU A 5 8.69 -8.14 14.93
CA LEU A 5 7.66 -9.13 15.27
C LEU A 5 7.69 -10.34 14.32
N ILE A 6 8.05 -10.12 13.07
CA ILE A 6 8.07 -11.13 12.01
C ILE A 6 9.49 -11.23 11.47
N THR A 7 10.17 -12.33 11.76
CA THR A 7 11.58 -12.51 11.37
C THR A 7 11.76 -12.86 9.89
N SER A 8 10.74 -13.43 9.25
CA SER A 8 10.81 -13.81 7.83
C SER A 8 10.58 -12.59 6.93
N ARG A 9 11.62 -12.19 6.20
CA ARG A 9 11.52 -11.12 5.17
C ARG A 9 10.52 -11.45 4.07
N THR A 10 10.51 -12.69 3.58
CA THR A 10 9.52 -13.17 2.60
C THR A 10 8.10 -12.98 3.11
N ARG A 11 7.86 -13.27 4.39
CA ARG A 11 6.55 -13.12 5.02
C ARG A 11 6.15 -11.65 5.08
N ILE A 12 7.04 -10.75 5.47
CA ILE A 12 6.78 -9.31 5.47
C ILE A 12 6.41 -8.83 4.07
N LYS A 13 7.21 -9.18 3.05
CA LYS A 13 6.93 -8.81 1.65
C LYS A 13 5.56 -9.30 1.19
N LEU A 14 5.20 -10.55 1.51
CA LEU A 14 3.87 -11.10 1.19
C LEU A 14 2.74 -10.39 1.94
N ILE A 15 2.94 -10.07 3.22
CA ILE A 15 1.96 -9.32 4.00
C ILE A 15 1.76 -7.94 3.38
N THR A 16 2.84 -7.19 3.11
CA THR A 16 2.76 -5.89 2.43
C THR A 16 2.05 -6.03 1.08
N ARG A 17 2.41 -7.02 0.26
CA ARG A 17 1.87 -7.22 -1.09
C ARG A 17 0.37 -7.45 -1.11
N PHE A 18 -0.16 -8.25 -0.19
CA PHE A 18 -1.58 -8.63 -0.22
C PHE A 18 -2.47 -7.83 0.74
N PHE A 19 -1.91 -7.38 1.87
CA PHE A 19 -2.69 -6.75 2.94
C PHE A 19 -2.60 -5.23 2.93
N LEU A 20 -1.67 -4.62 2.19
CA LEU A 20 -1.72 -3.17 1.97
C LEU A 20 -2.84 -2.82 1.00
N ASN A 21 -2.89 -3.49 -0.16
CA ASN A 21 -3.97 -3.33 -1.14
C ASN A 21 -4.65 -4.69 -1.37
N ALA A 22 -5.90 -4.82 -0.90
CA ALA A 22 -6.67 -6.06 -1.01
C ALA A 22 -6.99 -6.48 -2.46
N ASN A 23 -6.93 -5.54 -3.40
CA ASN A 23 -7.15 -5.81 -4.82
C ASN A 23 -5.93 -6.45 -5.49
N ALA A 24 -4.77 -6.43 -4.82
CA ALA A 24 -3.56 -7.05 -5.32
C ALA A 24 -3.73 -8.56 -5.50
N LYS A 25 -3.45 -9.01 -6.72
CA LYS A 25 -3.44 -10.41 -7.12
C LYS A 25 -2.04 -10.76 -7.62
N ALA A 26 -1.52 -11.90 -7.19
CA ALA A 26 -0.22 -12.34 -7.63
C ALA A 26 -0.12 -13.86 -7.72
N HIS A 27 0.72 -14.33 -8.63
CA HIS A 27 1.03 -15.75 -8.80
C HIS A 27 2.47 -16.02 -8.37
N LEU A 28 2.77 -17.27 -8.01
CA LEU A 28 4.03 -17.68 -7.41
C LEU A 28 5.27 -17.20 -8.18
N ARG A 29 5.28 -17.35 -9.51
CA ARG A 29 6.43 -16.97 -10.34
C ARG A 29 6.62 -15.46 -10.40
N GLY A 30 5.54 -14.70 -10.54
CA GLY A 30 5.58 -13.24 -10.49
C GLY A 30 6.19 -12.74 -9.19
N LEU A 31 5.74 -13.27 -8.05
CA LEU A 31 6.29 -12.93 -6.74
C LEU A 31 7.78 -13.29 -6.60
N ALA A 32 8.21 -14.42 -7.16
CA ALA A 32 9.62 -14.83 -7.13
C ALA A 32 10.52 -13.84 -7.86
N THR A 33 10.08 -13.39 -9.04
CA THR A 33 10.77 -12.36 -9.80
C THR A 33 10.73 -11.00 -9.08
N GLU A 34 9.54 -10.57 -8.66
CA GLU A 34 9.31 -9.29 -7.97
C GLU A 34 10.15 -9.16 -6.69
N PHE A 35 10.23 -10.22 -5.88
CA PHE A 35 10.94 -10.18 -4.60
C PHE A 35 12.42 -10.53 -4.70
N GLY A 36 12.88 -11.02 -5.85
CA GLY A 36 14.24 -11.54 -6.02
C GLY A 36 14.52 -12.77 -5.14
N GLU A 37 13.51 -13.62 -4.92
CA GLU A 37 13.58 -14.74 -3.99
C GLU A 37 13.26 -16.08 -4.67
N SER A 38 13.77 -17.18 -4.09
CA SER A 38 13.50 -18.51 -4.65
C SER A 38 12.00 -18.83 -4.63
N SER A 39 11.50 -19.44 -5.72
CA SER A 39 10.10 -19.88 -5.80
C SER A 39 9.72 -20.81 -4.65
N ASN A 40 10.65 -21.60 -4.10
CA ASN A 40 10.33 -22.48 -2.99
C ASN A 40 10.07 -21.71 -1.68
N ALA A 41 10.86 -20.67 -1.38
CA ALA A 41 10.66 -19.84 -0.18
C ALA A 41 9.28 -19.19 -0.19
N ILE A 42 8.90 -18.58 -1.31
CA ILE A 42 7.60 -17.94 -1.48
C ILE A 42 6.46 -18.96 -1.43
N ARG A 43 6.63 -20.12 -2.09
CA ARG A 43 5.62 -21.19 -2.07
C ARG A 43 5.32 -21.68 -0.65
N VAL A 44 6.33 -21.83 0.20
CA VAL A 44 6.15 -22.26 1.59
C VAL A 44 5.31 -21.26 2.36
N GLU A 45 5.59 -19.96 2.23
CA GLU A 45 4.84 -18.92 2.94
C GLU A 45 3.42 -18.73 2.37
N LEU A 46 3.24 -18.75 1.04
CA LEU A 46 1.92 -18.70 0.41
C LEU A 46 1.03 -19.86 0.88
N ASN A 47 1.57 -21.08 0.91
CA ASN A 47 0.83 -22.26 1.38
C ASN A 47 0.46 -22.14 2.88
N ARG A 48 1.33 -21.53 3.70
CA ARG A 48 1.04 -21.25 5.12
C ARG A 48 -0.10 -20.26 5.27
N PHE A 49 -0.07 -19.16 4.51
CA PHE A 49 -1.13 -18.15 4.54
C PHE A 49 -2.46 -18.67 4.03
N GLU A 50 -2.45 -19.44 2.95
CA GLU A 50 -3.65 -20.10 2.42
C GLU A 50 -4.22 -21.10 3.44
N LYS A 51 -3.38 -21.94 4.05
CA LYS A 51 -3.81 -22.88 5.10
C LYS A 51 -4.37 -22.17 6.34
N ALA A 52 -3.85 -21.00 6.67
CA ALA A 52 -4.35 -20.17 7.76
C ALA A 52 -5.63 -19.38 7.38
N GLY A 53 -6.07 -19.44 6.12
CA GLY A 53 -7.23 -18.67 5.64
C GLY A 53 -6.95 -17.17 5.45
N LEU A 54 -5.69 -16.75 5.54
CA LEU A 54 -5.23 -15.37 5.32
C LEU A 54 -5.26 -14.98 3.85
N LEU A 55 -4.93 -15.93 2.96
CA LEU A 55 -5.06 -15.77 1.52
C LEU A 55 -6.11 -16.75 0.99
N THR A 56 -6.83 -16.33 -0.05
CA THR A 56 -7.56 -17.22 -0.94
C THR A 56 -6.75 -17.45 -2.22
N SER A 57 -7.08 -18.52 -2.94
CA SER A 57 -6.53 -18.74 -4.26
C SER A 57 -7.60 -19.10 -5.27
N SER A 58 -7.33 -18.76 -6.54
CA SER A 58 -8.17 -19.09 -7.68
C SER A 58 -7.30 -19.51 -8.86
N GLN A 59 -7.91 -20.17 -9.83
CA GLN A 59 -7.27 -20.45 -11.12
C GLN A 59 -7.53 -19.28 -12.07
N ASP A 60 -6.48 -18.79 -12.69
CA ASP A 60 -6.51 -17.84 -13.80
C ASP A 60 -5.77 -18.46 -14.98
N GLY A 61 -6.54 -19.07 -15.88
CA GLY A 61 -6.03 -20.02 -16.88
C GLY A 61 -5.31 -21.19 -16.23
N ILE A 62 -3.99 -21.30 -16.48
CA ILE A 62 -3.12 -22.34 -15.88
C ILE A 62 -2.42 -21.87 -14.60
N LYS A 63 -2.57 -20.60 -14.22
CA LYS A 63 -1.86 -20.01 -13.09
C LYS A 63 -2.74 -20.06 -11.85
N LYS A 64 -2.16 -20.53 -10.75
CA LYS A 64 -2.72 -20.33 -9.41
C LYS A 64 -2.39 -18.90 -8.96
N VAL A 65 -3.44 -18.09 -8.75
CA VAL A 65 -3.36 -16.70 -8.29
C VAL A 65 -3.82 -16.64 -6.84
N PHE A 66 -3.16 -15.80 -6.05
CA PHE A 66 -3.46 -15.57 -4.64
C PHE A 66 -3.97 -14.14 -4.42
N GLN A 67 -4.84 -13.97 -3.44
CA GLN A 67 -5.38 -12.67 -3.01
C GLN A 67 -5.63 -12.70 -1.49
N ALA A 68 -5.59 -11.53 -0.84
CA ALA A 68 -5.98 -11.43 0.56
C ALA A 68 -7.43 -11.82 0.79
N ASN A 69 -7.67 -12.58 1.87
CA ASN A 69 -9.01 -12.85 2.34
C ASN A 69 -9.50 -11.71 3.23
N THR A 70 -10.18 -10.73 2.63
CA THR A 70 -10.74 -9.57 3.36
C THR A 70 -11.81 -9.95 4.40
N ARG A 71 -12.35 -11.16 4.32
CA ARG A 71 -13.32 -11.69 5.32
C ARG A 71 -12.64 -12.31 6.54
N HIS A 72 -11.33 -12.46 6.52
CA HIS A 72 -10.59 -13.03 7.65
C HIS A 72 -10.56 -12.04 8.82
N PRO A 73 -10.78 -12.46 10.09
CA PRO A 73 -10.85 -11.55 11.24
C PRO A 73 -9.59 -10.68 11.44
N LEU A 74 -8.41 -11.22 11.13
CA LEU A 74 -7.13 -10.50 11.24
C LEU A 74 -6.82 -9.56 10.05
N PHE A 75 -7.62 -9.56 8.98
CA PHE A 75 -7.36 -8.68 7.83
C PHE A 75 -7.26 -7.19 8.23
N PRO A 76 -8.25 -6.59 8.92
CA PRO A 76 -8.18 -5.17 9.29
C PRO A 76 -6.99 -4.86 10.20
N ASP A 77 -6.63 -5.77 11.11
CA ASP A 77 -5.49 -5.58 12.01
C ASP A 77 -4.16 -5.59 11.25
N LEU A 78 -3.97 -6.54 10.34
CA LEU A 78 -2.78 -6.61 9.50
C LEU A 78 -2.65 -5.39 8.59
N HIS A 79 -3.75 -4.95 8.00
CA HIS A 79 -3.79 -3.73 7.19
C HIS A 79 -3.40 -2.50 8.03
N ASN A 80 -3.99 -2.32 9.21
CA ASN A 80 -3.68 -1.21 10.10
C ASN A 80 -2.24 -1.23 10.62
N ILE A 81 -1.69 -2.42 10.91
CA ILE A 81 -0.28 -2.57 11.29
C ILE A 81 0.63 -2.16 10.13
N LEU A 82 0.28 -2.49 8.89
CA LEU A 82 1.03 -2.06 7.72
C LEU A 82 0.98 -0.55 7.54
N LEU A 83 -0.18 0.08 7.65
CA LEU A 83 -0.31 1.54 7.56
C LEU A 83 0.63 2.24 8.57
N LYS A 84 0.67 1.73 9.81
CA LYS A 84 1.58 2.22 10.87
C LYS A 84 3.04 1.91 10.59
N HIS A 85 3.32 0.73 10.07
CA HIS A 85 4.68 0.30 9.76
C HIS A 85 5.31 1.15 8.66
N LEU A 86 4.53 1.48 7.62
CA LEU A 86 4.95 2.27 6.48
C LEU A 86 4.89 3.78 6.75
N GLY A 87 4.28 4.19 7.87
CA GLY A 87 4.16 5.58 8.31
C GLY A 87 3.01 6.35 7.67
N PHE A 88 2.09 5.68 6.97
CA PHE A 88 0.94 6.32 6.34
C PHE A 88 0.00 6.96 7.37
N ASP A 89 -0.13 6.36 8.55
CA ASP A 89 -0.91 6.94 9.66
C ASP A 89 -0.35 8.31 10.09
N GLN A 90 0.97 8.43 10.18
CA GLN A 90 1.65 9.68 10.54
C GLN A 90 1.54 10.73 9.44
N ILE A 91 1.64 10.32 8.17
CA ILE A 91 1.43 11.23 7.03
C ILE A 91 0.01 11.80 7.07
N ILE A 92 -1.00 10.93 7.22
CA ILE A 92 -2.41 11.32 7.33
C ILE A 92 -2.57 12.35 8.46
N GLN A 93 -2.16 12.02 9.69
CA GLN A 93 -2.32 12.91 10.85
C GLN A 93 -1.56 14.24 10.74
N LYS A 94 -0.38 14.26 10.10
CA LYS A 94 0.43 15.49 10.04
C LYS A 94 0.08 16.39 8.89
N VAL A 95 -0.23 15.80 7.73
CA VAL A 95 -0.46 16.54 6.50
C VAL A 95 -1.93 16.92 6.38
N ILE A 96 -2.84 15.98 6.61
CA ILE A 96 -4.27 16.17 6.33
C ILE A 96 -4.93 17.07 7.38
N ASP A 97 -4.70 16.79 8.67
CA ASP A 97 -5.26 17.60 9.76
C ASP A 97 -4.75 19.06 9.74
N GLY A 98 -3.56 19.29 9.16
CA GLY A 98 -2.97 20.61 9.03
C GLY A 98 -3.57 21.45 7.90
N LEU A 99 -3.82 20.85 6.73
CA LEU A 99 -4.21 21.56 5.50
C LEU A 99 -5.70 21.93 5.41
N GLY A 100 -6.59 21.10 5.98
CA GLY A 100 -8.04 21.39 6.06
C GLY A 100 -8.83 21.28 4.74
N ASP A 101 -8.24 21.59 3.58
CA ASP A 101 -8.90 21.49 2.27
C ASP A 101 -8.45 20.27 1.44
N ILE A 102 -8.07 19.19 2.13
CA ILE A 102 -7.87 17.90 1.48
C ILE A 102 -9.20 17.13 1.53
N ARG A 103 -9.59 16.59 0.38
CA ARG A 103 -10.76 15.73 0.21
C ARG A 103 -10.36 14.27 0.25
N ARG A 104 -9.32 13.89 -0.48
CA ARG A 104 -8.85 12.50 -0.59
C ARG A 104 -7.32 12.47 -0.67
N VAL A 105 -6.74 11.38 -0.18
CA VAL A 105 -5.31 11.09 -0.36
C VAL A 105 -5.17 9.65 -0.83
N TYR A 106 -4.42 9.48 -1.91
CA TYR A 106 -4.05 8.18 -2.44
C TYR A 106 -2.56 7.96 -2.28
N VAL A 107 -2.16 6.72 -2.06
CA VAL A 107 -0.82 6.26 -2.42
C VAL A 107 -0.87 5.68 -3.82
N THR A 108 0.17 5.94 -4.61
CA THR A 108 0.32 5.48 -6.00
C THR A 108 1.62 4.70 -6.16
N GLY A 109 1.85 4.15 -7.35
CA GLY A 109 3.11 3.49 -7.70
C GLY A 109 3.33 2.19 -6.92
N ASP A 110 4.58 1.93 -6.53
CA ASP A 110 5.00 0.65 -5.94
C ASP A 110 4.20 0.29 -4.68
N TYR A 111 3.95 1.28 -3.80
CA TYR A 111 3.17 1.05 -2.58
C TYR A 111 1.70 0.75 -2.85
N ALA A 112 1.10 1.34 -3.89
CA ALA A 112 -0.26 0.97 -4.28
C ALA A 112 -0.32 -0.49 -4.74
N ALA A 113 0.74 -0.96 -5.40
CA ALA A 113 0.92 -2.36 -5.74
C ALA A 113 1.35 -3.22 -4.54
N GLY A 114 1.48 -2.69 -3.33
CA GLY A 114 1.91 -3.46 -2.15
C GLY A 114 3.39 -3.85 -2.16
N MET A 115 4.22 -3.15 -2.95
CA MET A 115 5.67 -3.31 -2.95
C MET A 115 6.31 -2.25 -2.06
N ASP A 116 7.33 -2.66 -1.30
CA ASP A 116 8.10 -1.75 -0.46
C ASP A 116 9.14 -1.03 -1.33
N ALA A 117 9.17 0.30 -1.27
CA ALA A 117 10.00 1.17 -2.11
C ALA A 117 10.66 2.30 -1.30
N GLU A 118 11.72 2.90 -1.84
CA GLU A 118 12.43 3.99 -1.15
C GLU A 118 11.61 5.29 -1.08
N VAL A 119 10.73 5.50 -2.07
CA VAL A 119 9.91 6.70 -2.20
C VAL A 119 8.45 6.34 -2.03
N ILE A 120 7.74 7.10 -1.18
CA ILE A 120 6.29 7.04 -1.07
C ILE A 120 5.72 8.06 -2.05
N GLU A 121 4.92 7.59 -3.00
CA GLU A 121 4.24 8.45 -3.98
C GLU A 121 2.80 8.71 -3.54
N LEU A 122 2.44 9.98 -3.37
CA LEU A 122 1.12 10.39 -2.91
C LEU A 122 0.41 11.27 -3.94
N LEU A 123 -0.91 11.13 -4.00
CA LEU A 123 -1.80 12.05 -4.68
C LEU A 123 -2.70 12.70 -3.63
N PHE A 124 -2.53 14.00 -3.44
CA PHE A 124 -3.44 14.82 -2.63
C PHE A 124 -4.53 15.40 -3.53
N VAL A 125 -5.78 15.24 -3.13
CA VAL A 125 -6.94 15.77 -3.87
C VAL A 125 -7.61 16.85 -3.03
N GLY A 126 -7.71 18.06 -3.58
CA GLY A 126 -8.32 19.23 -2.93
C GLY A 126 -8.41 20.42 -3.90
N ASN A 127 -9.36 21.33 -3.69
CA ASN A 127 -9.65 22.39 -4.67
C ASN A 127 -8.82 23.67 -4.45
N ALA A 128 -8.39 23.93 -3.22
CA ALA A 128 -7.65 25.11 -2.78
C ALA A 128 -6.53 24.73 -1.79
N VAL A 129 -5.75 23.71 -2.14
CA VAL A 129 -4.61 23.24 -1.34
C VAL A 129 -3.48 24.28 -1.34
N ASP A 130 -3.08 24.75 -0.16
CA ASP A 130 -1.87 25.57 0.00
C ASP A 130 -0.62 24.71 -0.23
N GLN A 131 -0.05 24.80 -1.43
CA GLN A 131 1.12 23.99 -1.81
C GLN A 131 2.39 24.34 -1.01
N HIS A 132 2.52 25.58 -0.56
CA HIS A 132 3.68 25.98 0.24
C HIS A 132 3.61 25.34 1.62
N TYR A 133 2.46 25.44 2.27
CA TYR A 133 2.24 24.83 3.56
C TYR A 133 2.25 23.29 3.49
N LEU A 134 1.69 22.71 2.43
CA LEU A 134 1.80 21.27 2.15
C LEU A 134 3.27 20.82 2.09
N ALA A 135 4.13 21.54 1.37
CA ALA A 135 5.55 21.21 1.29
C ALA A 135 6.23 21.22 2.67
N GLU A 136 5.86 22.16 3.56
CA GLU A 136 6.37 22.16 4.93
C GLU A 136 5.89 20.95 5.75
N LEU A 137 4.61 20.59 5.62
CA LEU A 137 4.03 19.44 6.33
C LEU A 137 4.63 18.12 5.83
N VAL A 138 4.79 17.96 4.52
CA VAL A 138 5.45 16.79 3.92
C VAL A 138 6.88 16.67 4.43
N LYS A 139 7.66 17.76 4.44
CA LYS A 139 9.03 17.75 4.96
C LYS A 139 9.11 17.36 6.45
N LYS A 140 8.09 17.72 7.25
CA LYS A 140 7.98 17.26 8.65
C LYS A 140 7.66 15.77 8.70
N ALA A 141 6.74 15.29 7.86
CA ALA A 141 6.36 13.89 7.79
C ALA A 141 7.53 12.99 7.36
N GLU A 142 8.28 13.37 6.32
CA GLU A 142 9.48 12.64 5.84
C GLU A 142 10.50 12.41 6.97
N ARG A 143 10.72 13.42 7.82
CA ARG A 143 11.63 13.34 8.97
C ARG A 143 11.14 12.36 10.05
N LEU A 144 9.83 12.24 10.23
CA LEU A 144 9.22 11.37 11.23
C LEU A 144 9.24 9.90 10.78
N ILE A 145 8.94 9.65 9.51
CA ILE A 145 8.85 8.29 8.98
C ILE A 145 10.18 7.79 8.38
N HIS A 146 11.18 8.66 8.27
CA HIS A 146 12.49 8.38 7.67
C HIS A 146 12.41 7.87 6.22
N ARG A 147 11.50 8.43 5.43
CA ARG A 147 11.29 8.09 4.01
C ARG A 147 11.04 9.34 3.19
N VAL A 148 11.40 9.27 1.92
CA VAL A 148 11.15 10.35 0.95
C VAL A 148 9.72 10.26 0.47
N ILE A 149 9.06 11.40 0.35
CA ILE A 149 7.69 11.51 -0.16
C ILE A 149 7.72 12.33 -1.45
N SER A 150 7.31 11.71 -2.55
CA SER A 150 6.97 12.40 -3.79
C SER A 150 5.46 12.60 -3.82
N TYR A 151 4.99 13.77 -4.28
CA TYR A 151 3.54 14.00 -4.31
C TYR A 151 3.07 14.85 -5.48
N LEU A 152 1.82 14.62 -5.86
CA LEU A 152 1.03 15.43 -6.77
C LEU A 152 -0.16 16.03 -6.02
N VAL A 153 -0.65 17.17 -6.51
CA VAL A 153 -1.85 17.84 -5.99
C VAL A 153 -2.82 18.02 -7.14
N HIS A 154 -3.99 17.41 -7.04
CA HIS A 154 -5.05 17.49 -8.03
C HIS A 154 -6.31 18.11 -7.41
N THR A 155 -7.09 18.78 -8.24
CA THR A 155 -8.49 19.09 -7.96
C THR A 155 -9.35 17.83 -8.09
N GLU A 156 -10.60 17.89 -7.62
CA GLU A 156 -11.52 16.75 -7.75
C GLU A 156 -11.83 16.38 -9.21
N ASN A 157 -11.70 17.33 -10.15
CA ASN A 157 -11.89 17.06 -11.57
C ASN A 157 -10.68 16.31 -12.17
N GLU A 158 -9.47 16.77 -11.87
CA GLU A 158 -8.21 16.16 -12.35
C GLU A 158 -7.99 14.76 -11.76
N GLU A 159 -8.55 14.49 -10.58
CA GLU A 159 -8.55 13.15 -10.01
C GLU A 159 -9.30 12.14 -10.89
N GLN A 160 -10.49 12.49 -11.40
CA GLN A 160 -11.25 11.59 -12.27
C GLN A 160 -10.46 11.24 -13.52
N GLU A 161 -9.80 12.22 -14.13
CA GLU A 161 -8.93 12.01 -15.28
C GLU A 161 -7.74 11.12 -14.93
N PHE A 162 -7.11 11.33 -13.77
CA PHE A 162 -5.98 10.52 -13.30
C PHE A 162 -6.34 9.06 -13.03
N LEU A 163 -7.52 8.80 -12.46
CA LEU A 163 -7.99 7.45 -12.13
C LEU A 163 -8.55 6.72 -13.35
N THR A 164 -8.94 7.44 -14.40
CA THR A 164 -9.50 6.85 -15.62
C THR A 164 -8.47 5.95 -16.30
N GLY A 165 -8.83 4.68 -16.48
CA GLY A 165 -8.00 3.69 -17.15
C GLY A 165 -6.93 3.03 -16.27
N LYS A 166 -6.86 3.38 -14.98
CA LYS A 166 -5.99 2.71 -14.00
C LYS A 166 -6.65 1.50 -13.38
N GLU A 167 -5.86 0.46 -13.14
CA GLU A 167 -6.28 -0.68 -12.34
C GLU A 167 -6.28 -0.33 -10.84
N ASP A 168 -7.13 -1.00 -10.06
CA ASP A 168 -7.24 -0.78 -8.60
C ASP A 168 -5.94 -1.12 -7.83
N THR A 169 -4.94 -1.69 -8.49
CA THR A 169 -3.61 -1.94 -7.93
C THR A 169 -2.63 -0.79 -8.15
N GLU A 170 -2.98 0.20 -8.96
CA GLU A 170 -2.11 1.35 -9.28
C GLU A 170 -2.32 2.54 -8.33
N TYR A 171 -3.40 2.51 -7.54
CA TYR A 171 -3.67 3.48 -6.49
C TYR A 171 -4.36 2.82 -5.30
N LEU A 172 -4.17 3.37 -4.11
CA LEU A 172 -4.85 2.95 -2.88
C LEU A 172 -5.31 4.19 -2.12
N LEU A 173 -6.62 4.28 -1.86
CA LEU A 173 -7.20 5.35 -1.04
C LEU A 173 -6.75 5.18 0.41
N LEU A 174 -6.00 6.15 0.92
CA LEU A 174 -5.52 6.18 2.30
C LEU A 174 -6.47 6.94 3.23
N TRP A 175 -7.12 7.98 2.72
CA TRP A 175 -7.99 8.85 3.52
C TRP A 175 -9.01 9.61 2.67
N GLN A 176 -10.18 9.90 3.24
CA GLN A 176 -11.26 10.69 2.64
C GLN A 176 -12.04 11.50 3.70
N ASN A 177 -12.43 12.74 3.37
CA ASN A 177 -13.37 13.61 4.12
C ASN A 177 -14.78 13.57 3.54
#